data_AF-A0A9Q2YV43-F1
#
_entry.id   AF-A0A9Q2YV43-F1
#
_cell.length_a   1.000
_cell.length_b   1.000
_cell.length_c   1.000
_cell.angle_alpha   90.00
_cell.angle_beta   90.00
_cell.angle_gamma   90.00
#
_symmetry.space_group_name_H-M   'P 1'
#
loop_
_entity.id
_entity.type
_entity.pdbx_description
1 polymer ?
#
loop_
_entity_poly.entity_id
_entity_poly.type
_entity_poly.pdbx_seq_one_letter_code
_entity_poly.pdbx_strand_id
1 'polypeptide(L)'
;MFKMFIFCLIIINASSAYAENLGTDTGLKIPRFVSLKSDDSNLRVGPGENYPIKLKYIVANIPVEIIDEYKNWRKIIDYEENEGWIHKSLIKGKRFAIVNTPYENSLQVFNKPKGSNIGKIGKRNILEVKTCLMNWCKIKYGKNTGWVNKLNLWGVYEKENINIPFFQSIINLIWGINLNFFIE
;
A
#
# COMPACT_ATOMS: atom_id res chain seq x y z
N MET A 1 38.01 -50.08 26.34
CA MET A 1 37.00 -49.09 26.78
C MET A 1 37.70 -47.74 26.81
N PHE A 2 37.40 -46.67 26.08
CA PHE A 2 36.28 -46.27 25.23
C PHE A 2 36.87 -45.13 24.33
N LYS A 3 36.88 -45.28 23.00
CA LYS A 3 37.37 -44.21 22.08
C LYS A 3 36.26 -43.16 21.95
N MET A 4 36.46 -41.99 22.54
CA MET A 4 35.48 -40.90 22.55
C MET A 4 35.63 -40.06 21.28
N PHE A 5 34.87 -40.41 20.24
CA PHE A 5 34.74 -39.62 19.01
C PHE A 5 33.93 -38.35 19.32
N ILE A 6 34.58 -37.18 19.31
CA ILE A 6 33.91 -35.88 19.38
C ILE A 6 33.35 -35.59 17.98
N PHE A 7 32.05 -35.81 17.80
CA PHE A 7 31.33 -35.41 16.60
C PHE A 7 30.82 -33.96 16.80
N CYS A 8 31.55 -33.00 16.24
CA CYS A 8 31.16 -31.58 16.28
C CYS A 8 29.97 -31.37 15.33
N LEU A 9 28.76 -31.26 15.89
CA LEU A 9 27.54 -30.93 15.15
C LEU A 9 27.58 -29.43 14.79
N ILE A 10 28.01 -29.10 13.59
CA ILE A 10 27.89 -27.74 13.04
C ILE A 10 26.41 -27.53 12.67
N ILE A 11 25.66 -26.84 13.53
CA ILE A 11 24.30 -26.38 13.22
C ILE A 11 24.43 -25.23 12.21
N ILE A 12 24.28 -25.56 10.93
CA ILE A 12 24.19 -24.56 9.85
C ILE A 12 22.83 -23.88 10.01
N ASN A 13 22.81 -22.70 10.64
CA ASN A 13 21.66 -21.80 10.59
C ASN A 13 21.52 -21.31 9.15
N ALA A 14 20.68 -21.99 8.37
CA ALA A 14 20.28 -21.51 7.05
C ALA A 14 19.33 -20.31 7.24
N SER A 15 19.90 -19.11 7.29
CA SER A 15 19.12 -17.89 7.18
C SER A 15 18.53 -17.82 5.78
N SER A 16 17.21 -17.94 5.66
CA SER A 16 16.51 -17.66 4.40
C SER A 16 16.64 -16.18 4.07
N ALA A 17 17.60 -15.84 3.22
CA ALA A 17 17.67 -14.51 2.62
C ALA A 17 16.55 -14.40 1.58
N TYR A 18 15.41 -13.81 1.96
CA TYR A 18 14.38 -13.42 1.01
C TYR A 18 14.94 -12.29 0.15
N ALA A 19 15.15 -12.55 -1.14
CA ALA A 19 15.51 -11.51 -2.09
C ALA A 19 14.33 -10.54 -2.21
N GLU A 20 14.56 -9.26 -1.89
CA GLU A 20 13.55 -8.24 -2.13
C GLU A 20 13.35 -8.06 -3.64
N ASN A 21 12.10 -8.11 -4.08
CA ASN A 21 11.78 -7.86 -5.48
C ASN A 21 11.82 -6.35 -5.71
N LEU A 22 12.87 -5.87 -6.38
CA LEU A 22 13.12 -4.45 -6.65
C LEU A 22 12.84 -4.16 -8.13
N GLY A 23 12.21 -3.01 -8.39
CA GLY A 23 11.99 -2.52 -9.73
C GLY A 23 13.29 -2.23 -10.46
N THR A 24 13.39 -2.68 -11.71
CA THR A 24 14.63 -2.64 -12.51
C THR A 24 15.10 -1.22 -12.82
N ASP A 25 14.20 -0.23 -12.84
CA ASP A 25 14.50 1.17 -13.18
C ASP A 25 14.70 2.05 -11.93
N THR A 26 13.88 1.85 -10.89
CA THR A 26 13.92 2.72 -9.69
C THR A 26 14.69 2.14 -8.52
N GLY A 27 14.93 0.82 -8.48
CA GLY A 27 15.45 0.13 -7.30
C GLY A 27 14.49 0.13 -6.10
N LEU A 28 13.23 0.56 -6.28
CA LEU A 28 12.21 0.54 -5.24
C LEU A 28 11.53 -0.82 -5.20
N LYS A 29 11.12 -1.25 -4.00
CA LYS A 29 10.38 -2.50 -3.81
C LYS A 29 9.11 -2.55 -4.65
N ILE A 30 8.90 -3.67 -5.32
CA ILE A 30 7.66 -4.02 -6.03
C ILE A 30 7.08 -5.31 -5.43
N PRO A 31 5.74 -5.45 -5.37
CA PRO A 31 4.79 -4.43 -5.78
C PRO A 31 4.71 -3.25 -4.80
N ARG A 32 4.28 -2.09 -5.32
CA ARG A 32 4.06 -0.89 -4.50
C ARG A 32 2.98 -0.01 -5.09
N PHE A 33 2.19 0.60 -4.22
CA PHE A 33 1.16 1.52 -4.66
C PHE A 33 1.70 2.93 -4.91
N VAL A 34 1.23 3.54 -6.00
CA VAL A 34 1.36 4.97 -6.33
C VAL A 34 -0.02 5.51 -6.66
N SER A 35 -0.11 6.73 -7.19
CA SER A 35 -1.39 7.27 -7.65
C SER A 35 -1.25 8.02 -8.96
N LEU A 36 -2.34 8.06 -9.72
CA LEU A 36 -2.41 8.82 -10.97
C LEU A 36 -2.23 10.32 -10.70
N LYS A 37 -1.42 10.96 -11.55
CA LYS A 37 -1.07 12.37 -11.41
C LYS A 37 -2.24 13.26 -11.85
N SER A 38 -2.88 12.92 -12.97
CA SER A 38 -3.95 13.65 -13.66
C SER A 38 -5.15 12.74 -13.98
N ASP A 39 -6.23 13.36 -14.39
CA ASP A 39 -7.46 12.80 -14.97
C ASP A 39 -7.36 12.58 -16.49
N ASP A 40 -6.15 12.57 -17.05
CA ASP A 40 -5.87 12.15 -18.41
C ASP A 40 -4.64 11.25 -18.39
N SER A 41 -4.88 9.96 -18.12
CA SER A 41 -3.82 8.95 -18.01
C SER A 41 -4.15 7.74 -18.88
N ASN A 42 -3.29 7.43 -19.84
CA ASN A 42 -3.48 6.30 -20.75
C ASN A 42 -2.79 5.04 -20.20
N LEU A 43 -3.57 3.97 -20.03
CA LEU A 43 -3.06 2.62 -19.85
C LEU A 43 -2.87 1.98 -21.21
N ARG A 44 -1.69 1.45 -21.49
CA ARG A 44 -1.35 0.80 -22.76
C ARG A 44 -1.12 -0.70 -22.57
N VAL A 45 -1.25 -1.45 -23.65
CA VAL A 45 -1.02 -2.91 -23.64
C VAL A 45 0.48 -3.24 -23.45
N GLY A 46 1.39 -2.36 -23.87
CA GLY A 46 2.84 -2.55 -23.76
C GLY A 46 3.61 -1.28 -23.37
N PRO A 47 4.90 -1.41 -23.00
CA PRO A 47 5.73 -0.33 -22.47
C PRO A 47 6.29 0.58 -23.58
N GLY A 48 5.42 1.32 -24.26
CA GLY A 48 5.80 2.22 -25.35
C GLY A 48 4.62 3.03 -25.90
N GLU A 49 4.92 4.18 -26.51
CA GLU A 49 3.89 5.06 -27.08
C GLU A 49 3.20 4.47 -28.32
N ASN A 50 3.88 3.56 -29.02
CA ASN A 50 3.36 2.87 -30.20
C ASN A 50 2.38 1.73 -29.85
N TYR A 51 2.30 1.31 -28.57
CA TYR A 51 1.33 0.29 -28.17
C TYR A 51 -0.08 0.89 -28.06
N PRO A 52 -1.13 0.17 -28.47
CA PRO A 52 -2.51 0.64 -28.33
C PRO A 52 -2.87 1.03 -26.89
N ILE A 53 -3.72 2.06 -26.76
CA ILE A 53 -4.33 2.42 -25.48
C ILE A 53 -5.40 1.37 -25.16
N LYS A 54 -5.24 0.71 -24.01
CA LYS A 54 -6.20 -0.26 -23.47
C LYS A 54 -7.36 0.44 -22.77
N LEU A 55 -7.04 1.44 -21.94
CA LEU A 55 -8.03 2.25 -21.23
C LEU A 55 -7.47 3.66 -20.97
N LYS A 56 -8.37 4.64 -20.84
CA LYS A 56 -8.04 6.00 -20.42
C LYS A 56 -8.70 6.30 -19.09
N TYR A 57 -7.90 6.60 -18.07
CA TYR A 57 -8.41 7.06 -16.78
C TYR A 57 -8.80 8.54 -16.89
N ILE A 58 -10.02 8.84 -16.43
CA ILE A 58 -10.62 10.18 -16.47
C ILE A 58 -10.72 10.84 -15.07
N VAL A 59 -10.02 10.28 -14.07
CA VAL A 59 -10.04 10.77 -12.69
C VAL A 59 -8.62 10.75 -12.12
N ALA A 60 -8.20 11.87 -11.55
CA ALA A 60 -6.90 11.99 -10.89
C ALA A 60 -6.88 11.26 -9.53
N ASN A 61 -5.67 10.98 -9.02
CA ASN A 61 -5.45 10.41 -7.69
C ASN A 61 -5.95 8.97 -7.48
N ILE A 62 -6.43 8.28 -8.54
CA ILE A 62 -6.70 6.83 -8.46
C ILE A 62 -5.41 6.13 -7.99
N PRO A 63 -5.46 5.31 -6.93
CA PRO A 63 -4.32 4.49 -6.55
C PRO A 63 -4.10 3.42 -7.63
N VAL A 64 -2.85 3.04 -7.87
CA VAL A 64 -2.49 1.93 -8.76
C VAL A 64 -1.31 1.19 -8.16
N GLU A 65 -1.30 -0.13 -8.29
CA GLU A 65 -0.20 -0.98 -7.81
C GLU A 65 0.80 -1.17 -8.94
N ILE A 66 2.04 -0.72 -8.76
CA ILE A 66 3.13 -1.04 -9.68
C ILE A 66 3.58 -2.46 -9.38
N ILE A 67 3.54 -3.31 -10.40
CA ILE A 67 3.96 -4.72 -10.34
C ILE A 67 5.22 -4.99 -11.16
N ASP A 68 5.60 -4.10 -12.09
CA ASP A 68 6.81 -4.22 -12.89
C ASP A 68 7.27 -2.85 -13.44
N GLU A 69 8.53 -2.75 -13.84
CA GLU A 69 9.15 -1.55 -14.39
C GLU A 69 9.94 -1.85 -15.67
N TYR A 70 9.80 -0.98 -16.67
CA TYR A 70 10.60 -1.03 -17.89
C TYR A 70 10.91 0.38 -18.39
N LYS A 71 12.17 0.82 -18.26
CA LYS A 71 12.60 2.19 -18.61
C LYS A 71 11.62 3.22 -18.01
N ASN A 72 10.99 4.06 -18.84
CA ASN A 72 10.03 5.07 -18.40
C ASN A 72 8.61 4.55 -18.15
N TRP A 73 8.37 3.24 -18.23
CA TRP A 73 7.05 2.62 -18.12
C TRP A 73 6.93 1.83 -16.84
N ARG A 74 5.72 1.83 -16.27
CA ARG A 74 5.36 1.05 -15.09
C ARG A 74 4.19 0.15 -15.47
N LYS A 75 4.33 -1.14 -15.23
CA LYS A 75 3.21 -2.06 -15.33
C LYS A 75 2.42 -1.93 -14.05
N ILE A 76 1.13 -1.67 -14.18
CA ILE A 76 0.24 -1.43 -13.05
C ILE A 76 -0.98 -2.35 -13.09
N ILE A 77 -1.55 -2.59 -11.91
CA ILE A 77 -2.88 -3.14 -11.71
C ILE A 77 -3.72 -2.10 -10.96
N ASP A 78 -4.96 -1.86 -11.40
CA ASP A 78 -5.90 -0.99 -10.72
C ASP A 78 -6.91 -1.74 -9.83
N TYR A 79 -7.83 -1.01 -9.22
CA TYR A 79 -8.82 -1.55 -8.28
C TYR A 79 -9.91 -2.42 -8.95
N GLU A 80 -9.96 -2.45 -10.28
CA GLU A 80 -10.83 -3.29 -11.11
C GLU A 80 -10.03 -4.39 -11.80
N GLU A 81 -8.80 -4.65 -11.34
CA GLU A 81 -7.89 -5.67 -11.87
C GLU A 81 -7.45 -5.40 -13.33
N ASN A 82 -7.56 -4.17 -13.82
CA ASN A 82 -7.03 -3.84 -15.13
C ASN A 82 -5.50 -3.76 -15.08
N GLU A 83 -4.85 -4.64 -15.83
CA GLU A 83 -3.40 -4.66 -15.99
C GLU A 83 -2.95 -3.96 -17.28
N GLY A 84 -1.87 -3.17 -17.20
CA GLY A 84 -1.22 -2.57 -18.37
C GLY A 84 -0.07 -1.65 -18.02
N TRP A 85 0.42 -0.89 -19.00
CA TRP A 85 1.59 -0.03 -18.87
C TRP A 85 1.22 1.44 -18.89
N ILE A 86 1.76 2.19 -17.93
CA ILE A 86 1.59 3.63 -17.82
C ILE A 86 2.96 4.33 -17.83
N HIS A 87 3.04 5.49 -18.47
CA HIS A 87 4.26 6.28 -18.47
C HIS A 87 4.50 6.92 -17.09
N LYS A 88 5.75 6.94 -16.61
CA LYS A 88 6.09 7.41 -15.25
C LYS A 88 5.71 8.88 -14.97
N SER A 89 5.60 9.71 -16.01
CA SER A 89 5.16 11.11 -15.87
C SER A 89 3.69 11.27 -15.45
N LEU A 90 2.88 10.22 -15.66
CA LEU A 90 1.44 10.18 -15.36
C LEU A 90 1.14 9.66 -13.94
N ILE A 91 2.17 9.30 -13.17
CA ILE A 91 2.04 8.82 -11.79
C ILE A 91 2.77 9.74 -10.81
N LYS A 92 2.40 9.65 -9.53
CA LYS A 92 3.06 10.36 -8.42
C LYS A 92 3.12 9.48 -7.18
N GLY A 93 4.14 9.71 -6.35
CA GLY A 93 4.33 8.95 -5.10
C GLY A 93 3.37 9.31 -3.96
N LYS A 94 2.61 10.42 -4.09
CA LYS A 94 1.61 10.80 -3.08
C LYS A 94 0.54 9.71 -2.99
N ARG A 95 0.31 9.19 -1.78
CA ARG A 95 -0.52 8.00 -1.54
C ARG A 95 -2.00 8.37 -1.42
N PHE A 96 -2.84 7.64 -2.14
CA PHE A 96 -4.30 7.68 -2.04
C PHE A 96 -4.84 6.27 -1.86
N ALA A 97 -6.10 6.18 -1.43
CA ALA A 97 -6.83 4.93 -1.28
C ALA A 97 -8.25 5.07 -1.82
N ILE A 98 -8.85 3.95 -2.23
CA ILE A 98 -10.27 3.86 -2.58
C ILE A 98 -11.01 3.17 -1.45
N VAL A 99 -12.18 3.68 -1.10
CA VAL A 99 -13.09 2.99 -0.19
C VAL A 99 -13.55 1.68 -0.83
N ASN A 100 -13.11 0.55 -0.26
CA ASN A 100 -13.41 -0.79 -0.72
C ASN A 100 -13.97 -1.63 0.44
N THR A 101 -15.19 -1.32 0.86
CA THR A 101 -15.94 -2.09 1.84
C THR A 101 -16.60 -3.31 1.17
N PRO A 102 -16.34 -4.55 1.62
CA PRO A 102 -16.91 -5.75 1.00
C PRO A 102 -18.43 -5.85 1.22
N TYR A 103 -18.90 -5.56 2.43
CA TYR A 103 -20.29 -5.79 2.86
C TYR A 103 -21.08 -4.52 3.20
N GLU A 104 -20.44 -3.35 3.16
CA GLU A 104 -21.08 -2.07 3.49
C GLU A 104 -21.06 -1.10 2.31
N ASN A 105 -22.02 -0.17 2.27
CA ASN A 105 -22.06 0.90 1.27
C ASN A 105 -21.22 2.12 1.65
N SER A 106 -20.70 2.18 2.87
CA SER A 106 -19.93 3.30 3.37
C SER A 106 -18.87 2.89 4.38
N LEU A 107 -17.75 3.58 4.37
CA LEU A 107 -16.68 3.50 5.36
C LEU A 107 -16.98 4.42 6.53
N GLN A 108 -16.99 3.85 7.74
CA GLN A 108 -17.07 4.63 8.99
C GLN A 108 -15.76 5.38 9.26
N VAL A 109 -15.88 6.63 9.67
CA VAL A 109 -14.75 7.53 9.99
C VAL A 109 -14.78 7.87 11.47
N PHE A 110 -13.63 7.80 12.13
CA PHE A 110 -13.50 7.97 13.57
C PHE A 110 -12.59 9.16 13.91
N ASN A 111 -12.80 9.79 15.08
CA ASN A 111 -11.94 10.88 15.55
C ASN A 111 -10.52 10.43 15.93
N LYS A 112 -10.39 9.18 16.39
CA LYS A 112 -9.13 8.47 16.68
C LYS A 112 -9.33 6.97 16.41
N PRO A 113 -8.26 6.16 16.32
CA PRO A 113 -8.39 4.71 16.27
C PRO A 113 -9.25 4.18 17.41
N LYS A 114 -10.24 3.34 17.09
CA LYS A 114 -11.24 2.81 18.05
C LYS A 114 -12.00 3.90 18.85
N GLY A 115 -12.08 5.11 18.31
CA GLY A 115 -12.76 6.25 18.93
C GLY A 115 -14.25 6.34 18.61
N SER A 116 -14.81 7.54 18.72
CA SER A 116 -16.18 7.84 18.34
C SER A 116 -16.30 7.99 16.82
N ASN A 117 -17.40 7.47 16.25
CA ASN A 117 -17.74 7.67 14.86
C ASN A 117 -18.12 9.15 14.62
N ILE A 118 -17.49 9.78 13.64
CA ILE A 118 -17.67 11.19 13.27
C ILE A 118 -18.21 11.36 11.84
N GLY A 119 -18.52 10.27 11.15
CA GLY A 119 -19.10 10.33 9.81
C GLY A 119 -18.87 9.07 9.00
N LYS A 120 -19.34 9.12 7.75
CA LYS A 120 -19.23 8.03 6.79
C LYS A 120 -18.84 8.54 5.41
N ILE A 121 -18.09 7.75 4.66
CA ILE A 121 -17.72 8.05 3.27
C ILE A 121 -18.22 6.92 2.38
N GLY A 122 -18.91 7.22 1.28
CA GLY A 122 -19.45 6.21 0.38
C GLY A 122 -18.36 5.36 -0.29
N LYS A 123 -18.72 4.12 -0.66
CA LYS A 123 -17.87 3.22 -1.45
C LYS A 123 -17.37 3.89 -2.74
N ARG A 124 -16.19 3.47 -3.23
CA ARG A 124 -15.52 4.01 -4.44
C ARG A 124 -15.03 5.46 -4.36
N ASN A 125 -15.20 6.16 -3.24
CA ASN A 125 -14.57 7.47 -3.06
C ASN A 125 -13.04 7.34 -2.89
N ILE A 126 -12.32 8.31 -3.44
CA ILE A 126 -10.85 8.42 -3.34
C ILE A 126 -10.48 9.29 -2.13
N LEU A 127 -9.56 8.79 -1.31
CA LEU A 127 -9.10 9.40 -0.07
C LEU A 127 -7.60 9.69 -0.12
N GLU A 128 -7.17 10.84 0.36
CA GLU A 128 -5.75 11.08 0.57
C GLU A 128 -5.30 10.36 1.85
N VAL A 129 -4.26 9.53 1.75
CA VAL A 129 -3.68 8.81 2.89
C VAL A 129 -2.59 9.67 3.51
N LYS A 130 -2.78 10.09 4.77
CA LYS A 130 -1.80 10.92 5.49
C LYS A 130 -0.81 10.08 6.25
N THR A 131 -1.33 9.17 7.08
CA THR A 131 -0.56 8.28 7.95
C THR A 131 -1.28 6.95 8.01
N CYS A 132 -0.55 5.85 7.94
CA CYS A 132 -1.10 4.52 8.21
C CYS A 132 -0.28 3.82 9.29
N LEU A 133 -1.01 3.34 10.29
CA LEU A 133 -0.57 2.42 11.33
C LEU A 133 -1.01 1.01 10.94
N MET A 134 -0.73 0.02 11.79
CA MET A 134 -1.02 -1.40 11.54
C MET A 134 -2.44 -1.64 11.00
N ASN A 135 -3.48 -1.21 11.72
CA ASN A 135 -4.88 -1.44 11.31
C ASN A 135 -5.66 -0.17 10.95
N TRP A 136 -5.03 1.00 11.07
CA TRP A 136 -5.71 2.29 11.02
C TRP A 136 -4.99 3.27 10.13
N CYS A 137 -5.72 3.94 9.25
CA CYS A 137 -5.19 5.01 8.42
C CYS A 137 -5.87 6.33 8.77
N LYS A 138 -5.06 7.37 8.97
CA LYS A 138 -5.53 8.75 8.99
C LYS A 138 -5.67 9.23 7.55
N ILE A 139 -6.88 9.59 7.17
CA ILE A 139 -7.24 10.03 5.83
C ILE A 139 -7.66 11.50 5.82
N LYS A 140 -7.61 12.10 4.62
CA LYS A 140 -8.19 13.40 4.31
C LYS A 140 -9.18 13.26 3.17
N TYR A 141 -10.37 13.83 3.34
CA TYR A 141 -11.41 13.90 2.31
C TYR A 141 -12.01 15.30 2.32
N GLY A 142 -11.81 16.05 1.22
CA GLY A 142 -12.11 17.48 1.18
C GLY A 142 -11.32 18.26 2.25
N LYS A 143 -12.04 18.96 3.13
CA LYS A 143 -11.45 19.69 4.27
C LYS A 143 -11.37 18.86 5.56
N ASN A 144 -11.99 17.68 5.57
CA ASN A 144 -12.13 16.85 6.76
C ASN A 144 -11.01 15.83 6.87
N THR A 145 -10.67 15.47 8.10
CA THR A 145 -9.72 14.40 8.40
C THR A 145 -10.32 13.45 9.42
N GLY A 146 -9.94 12.17 9.36
CA GLY A 146 -10.37 11.18 10.34
C GLY A 146 -9.59 9.88 10.21
N TRP A 147 -9.90 8.94 11.07
CA TRP A 147 -9.29 7.62 11.11
C TRP A 147 -10.26 6.57 10.58
N VAL A 148 -9.75 5.67 9.76
CA VAL A 148 -10.54 4.59 9.16
C VAL A 148 -9.83 3.26 9.33
N ASN A 149 -10.60 2.18 9.36
CA ASN A 149 -10.03 0.83 9.36
C ASN A 149 -9.39 0.56 8.00
N LYS A 150 -8.12 0.17 8.01
CA LYS A 150 -7.31 -0.08 6.82
C LYS A 150 -7.89 -1.19 5.93
N LEU A 151 -8.51 -2.21 6.50
CA LEU A 151 -9.09 -3.35 5.75
C LEU A 151 -10.20 -2.93 4.78
N ASN A 152 -10.79 -1.76 4.98
CA ASN A 152 -11.84 -1.21 4.12
C ASN A 152 -11.28 -0.28 3.02
N LEU A 153 -9.96 -0.29 2.82
CA LEU A 153 -9.27 0.52 1.83
C LEU A 153 -8.59 -0.38 0.80
N TRP A 154 -8.61 0.06 -0.45
CA TRP A 154 -7.71 -0.43 -1.49
C TRP A 154 -6.68 0.66 -1.81
N GLY A 155 -5.42 0.29 -2.06
CA GLY A 155 -4.31 1.25 -2.26
C GLY A 155 -3.33 1.35 -1.08
N VAL A 156 -3.51 0.54 -0.04
CA VAL A 156 -2.63 0.41 1.14
C VAL A 156 -2.55 -1.07 1.52
N TYR A 157 -1.35 -1.62 1.75
CA TYR A 157 -1.25 -3.02 2.20
C TYR A 157 -1.56 -3.17 3.69
N GLU A 158 -2.10 -4.32 4.08
CA GLU A 158 -2.47 -4.65 5.46
C GLU A 158 -1.35 -4.33 6.46
N LYS A 159 -0.11 -4.70 6.14
CA LYS A 159 1.07 -4.49 7.01
C LYS A 159 1.87 -3.22 6.68
N GLU A 160 1.41 -2.39 5.74
CA GLU A 160 2.14 -1.17 5.34
C GLU A 160 2.01 -0.07 6.40
N ASN A 161 3.14 0.53 6.73
CA ASN A 161 3.26 1.67 7.62
C ASN A 161 3.63 2.90 6.78
N ILE A 162 2.86 4.00 6.90
CA ILE A 162 3.03 5.20 6.08
C ILE A 162 3.17 6.43 6.98
N ASN A 163 4.21 7.25 6.76
CA ASN A 163 4.46 8.52 7.45
C ASN A 163 4.28 8.43 8.97
N ILE A 164 4.91 7.43 9.58
CA ILE A 164 4.84 7.19 11.02
C ILE A 164 5.74 8.20 11.75
N PRO A 165 5.20 8.99 12.69
CA PRO A 165 6.01 9.82 13.57
C PRO A 165 6.96 8.97 14.41
N PHE A 166 8.17 9.47 14.69
CA PHE A 166 9.16 8.77 15.51
C PHE A 166 8.61 8.26 16.86
N PHE A 167 7.69 9.01 17.49
CA PHE A 167 7.09 8.65 18.78
C PHE A 167 5.83 7.79 18.69
N GLN A 168 5.51 7.20 17.54
CA GLN A 168 4.25 6.48 17.33
C GLN A 168 4.07 5.28 18.27
N SER A 169 5.14 4.61 18.70
CA SER A 169 5.07 3.51 19.66
C SER A 169 4.46 3.95 20.99
N ILE A 170 4.78 5.15 21.47
CA ILE A 170 4.22 5.73 22.69
C ILE A 170 2.74 6.08 22.48
N ILE A 171 2.40 6.63 21.31
CA ILE A 171 1.01 6.99 20.95
C ILE A 171 0.13 5.74 20.88
N ASN A 172 0.64 4.63 20.31
CA ASN A 172 -0.07 3.36 20.23
C ASN A 172 -0.40 2.82 21.63
N LEU A 173 0.54 2.95 22.58
CA LEU A 173 0.35 2.58 23.97
C LEU A 173 -0.78 3.40 24.62
N ILE A 174 -0.80 4.73 24.40
CA ILE A 174 -1.85 5.63 24.90
C ILE A 174 -3.22 5.32 24.28
N TRP A 175 -3.26 4.90 23.01
CA TRP A 175 -4.50 4.60 22.29
C TRP A 175 -4.99 3.16 22.43
N GLY A 176 -4.28 2.28 23.15
CA GLY A 176 -4.65 0.87 23.26
C GLY A 176 -4.69 0.15 21.89
N ILE A 177 -3.85 0.60 20.96
CA ILE A 177 -3.64 -0.08 19.68
C ILE A 177 -2.62 -1.17 19.96
N ASN A 178 -3.10 -2.40 20.17
CA ASN A 178 -2.24 -3.55 20.47
C ASN A 178 -1.11 -3.66 19.43
N LEU A 179 0.13 -3.62 19.93
CA LEU A 179 1.38 -3.87 19.20
C LEU A 179 1.69 -5.38 19.11
N ASN A 180 0.73 -6.25 19.43
CA ASN A 180 0.93 -7.69 19.46
C ASN A 180 1.09 -8.25 18.05
N PHE A 181 2.32 -8.15 17.53
CA PHE A 181 2.88 -8.99 16.47
C PHE A 181 4.43 -8.99 16.46
N PHE A 182 5.09 -8.50 17.51
CA PHE A 182 6.56 -8.61 17.67
C PHE A 182 7.00 -9.86 18.45
N ILE A 183 6.11 -10.81 18.69
CA ILE A 183 6.43 -12.11 19.27
C ILE A 183 5.62 -13.16 18.49
N GLU A 184 6.15 -13.56 17.33
CA GLU A 184 6.07 -14.90 16.74
C GLU A 184 7.01 -14.95 15.53
#